data_AF-A0A540W570-F1
#
_entry.id   AF-A0A540W570-F1
#
_cell.length_a   1.000
_cell.length_b   1.000
_cell.length_c   1.000
_cell.angle_alpha   90.00
_cell.angle_beta   90.00
_cell.angle_gamma   90.00
#
_symmetry.space_group_name_H-M   'P 1'
#
loop_
_entity.id
_entity.type
_entity.pdbx_description
1 polymer ?
#
loop_
_entity_poly.entity_id
_entity_poly.type
_entity_poly.pdbx_seq_one_letter_code
_entity_poly.pdbx_strand_id
1 'polypeptide(L)'
;MEAEPVEPVEPERSLEPAEPAEAVEPCRPGEPAAVATPRPPVRSSRTVLLVVGALLLGPLVGGGIGYAVQAGRSATPLPALQPAELPAYPPGALDPAAAAAGSPKPLAIDGDLRKLLLPKPDGAQDWDSGFAATGDWETPGEMARWHADSARYFEKLVGSGLRRAAVTTFQKDGVKYRIELIQYQPDQAGAAVAAMRQSKVAGATDMPDGMEGAYWASNTQETYADSTETYYPGSAVTRRGDVVVGVTAFGTTQVSADLLRDLAKQQWERLA
;
A
#
# COMPACT_ATOMS: atom_id res chain seq x y z
N MET A 1 -43.29 -49.84 40.83
CA MET A 1 -43.57 -48.57 41.53
C MET A 1 -44.21 -47.66 40.52
N GLU A 2 -45.54 -47.75 40.50
CA GLU A 2 -46.46 -46.79 39.88
C GLU A 2 -46.27 -45.41 40.55
N ALA A 3 -46.35 -44.35 39.74
CA ALA A 3 -46.67 -43.03 40.22
C ALA A 3 -47.63 -42.41 39.19
N GLU A 4 -48.90 -42.39 39.58
CA GLU A 4 -49.97 -41.62 38.97
C GLU A 4 -49.87 -40.12 39.34
N PRO A 5 -50.63 -39.25 38.65
CA PRO A 5 -50.21 -37.90 38.26
C PRO A 5 -50.62 -36.80 39.23
N VAL A 6 -49.99 -35.62 39.08
CA VAL A 6 -50.37 -34.37 39.74
C VAL A 6 -50.86 -33.39 38.68
N GLU A 7 -52.09 -32.90 38.86
CA GLU A 7 -52.77 -31.85 38.10
C GLU A 7 -52.63 -30.48 38.83
N PRO A 8 -53.09 -29.33 38.28
CA PRO A 8 -52.21 -28.29 37.74
C PRO A 8 -52.37 -26.92 38.42
N VAL A 9 -51.41 -26.00 38.20
CA VAL A 9 -51.62 -24.55 38.31
C VAL A 9 -50.80 -23.82 37.24
N GLU A 10 -51.52 -23.14 36.35
CA GLU A 10 -51.09 -22.13 35.36
C GLU A 10 -50.45 -20.90 36.03
N PRO A 11 -49.69 -20.00 35.35
CA PRO A 11 -50.28 -19.20 34.28
C PRO A 11 -49.35 -18.63 33.18
N GLU A 12 -50.02 -17.91 32.26
CA GLU A 12 -49.55 -16.81 31.41
C GLU A 12 -49.05 -17.11 29.98
N ARG A 13 -50.06 -17.34 29.13
CA ARG A 13 -50.50 -16.41 28.07
C ARG A 13 -49.41 -15.88 27.13
N SER A 14 -49.21 -16.64 26.07
CA SER A 14 -48.57 -16.22 24.82
C SER A 14 -49.34 -15.07 24.16
N LEU A 15 -48.66 -13.97 23.87
CA LEU A 15 -49.19 -12.80 23.17
C LEU A 15 -48.65 -12.79 21.73
N GLU A 16 -49.59 -12.84 20.78
CA GLU A 16 -49.40 -12.53 19.36
C GLU A 16 -48.74 -11.16 19.16
N PRO A 17 -47.82 -11.02 18.18
CA PRO A 17 -47.38 -9.70 17.72
C PRO A 17 -48.46 -9.02 16.88
N ALA A 18 -48.88 -7.86 17.37
CA ALA A 18 -49.86 -6.98 16.77
C ALA A 18 -49.42 -6.39 15.42
N GLU A 19 -50.40 -6.31 14.54
CA GLU A 19 -50.48 -5.58 13.28
C GLU A 19 -50.37 -4.05 13.53
N PRO A 20 -49.52 -3.29 12.80
CA PRO A 20 -49.54 -1.84 12.89
C PRO A 20 -50.56 -1.20 11.93
N ALA A 21 -51.28 -0.24 12.51
CA ALA A 21 -52.37 0.55 11.98
C ALA A 21 -52.09 1.34 10.69
N GLU A 22 -53.09 1.29 9.81
CA GLU A 22 -53.77 2.41 9.15
C GLU A 22 -52.99 3.73 8.98
N ALA A 23 -52.52 3.98 7.75
CA ALA A 23 -52.06 5.29 7.28
C ALA A 23 -52.90 5.73 6.07
N VAL A 24 -53.76 6.69 6.36
CA VAL A 24 -54.47 7.70 5.54
C VAL A 24 -54.07 7.78 4.05
N GLU A 25 -55.09 7.69 3.17
CA GLU A 25 -55.03 8.01 1.73
C GLU A 25 -54.55 9.44 1.44
N PRO A 26 -53.64 9.63 0.48
CA PRO A 26 -53.58 10.87 -0.28
C PRO A 26 -54.47 10.77 -1.53
N CYS A 27 -55.49 11.63 -1.61
CA CYS A 27 -56.25 11.90 -2.84
C CYS A 27 -55.30 12.08 -4.03
N ARG A 28 -55.37 11.18 -5.02
CA ARG A 28 -54.74 11.37 -6.34
C ARG A 28 -55.56 12.36 -7.16
N PRO A 29 -54.96 13.45 -7.68
CA PRO A 29 -55.55 14.21 -8.77
C PRO A 29 -55.64 13.34 -10.03
N GLY A 30 -56.76 13.49 -10.75
CA GLY A 30 -57.24 12.57 -11.76
C GLY A 30 -56.33 12.32 -12.97
N GLU A 31 -56.51 11.11 -13.49
CA GLU A 31 -55.95 10.56 -14.72
C GLU A 31 -56.56 11.26 -15.96
N PRO A 32 -55.77 11.91 -16.84
CA PRO A 32 -56.22 12.20 -18.17
C PRO A 32 -56.05 10.98 -19.07
N ALA A 33 -57.15 10.63 -19.73
CA ALA A 33 -57.35 9.49 -20.61
C ALA A 33 -56.20 9.23 -21.60
N ALA A 34 -55.92 7.95 -21.82
CA ALA A 34 -55.01 7.44 -22.83
C ALA A 34 -55.40 7.94 -24.24
N VAL A 35 -54.64 8.89 -24.78
CA VAL A 35 -54.71 9.30 -26.18
C VAL A 35 -53.84 8.36 -27.00
N ALA A 36 -54.47 7.62 -27.92
CA ALA A 36 -53.77 6.81 -28.92
C ALA A 36 -52.81 7.71 -29.73
N THR A 37 -51.52 7.43 -29.68
CA THR A 37 -50.53 8.16 -30.48
C THR A 37 -50.58 7.68 -31.94
N PRO A 38 -50.63 8.60 -32.93
CA PRO A 38 -50.55 8.21 -34.33
C PRO A 38 -49.11 7.75 -34.65
N ARG A 39 -48.98 6.63 -35.38
CA ARG A 39 -47.69 6.13 -35.87
C ARG A 39 -47.00 7.23 -36.71
N PRO A 40 -45.74 7.61 -36.43
CA PRO A 40 -45.08 8.64 -37.21
C PRO A 40 -44.80 8.14 -38.64
N PRO A 41 -44.94 8.99 -39.67
CA PRO A 41 -44.56 8.63 -41.03
C PRO A 41 -43.05 8.43 -41.12
N VAL A 42 -42.63 7.37 -41.82
CA VAL A 42 -41.22 7.05 -42.06
C VAL A 42 -40.61 8.17 -42.92
N ARG A 43 -40.03 9.19 -42.28
CA ARG A 43 -39.33 10.28 -42.96
C ARG A 43 -37.97 9.79 -43.46
N SER A 44 -37.74 10.05 -44.74
CA SER A 44 -36.67 9.49 -45.57
C SER A 44 -35.27 9.51 -44.94
N SER A 45 -34.57 8.37 -45.02
CA SER A 45 -33.17 8.16 -44.62
C SER A 45 -32.18 9.20 -45.17
N ARG A 46 -32.53 9.89 -46.26
CA ARG A 46 -31.70 10.93 -46.89
C ARG A 46 -31.49 12.16 -46.00
N THR A 47 -32.49 12.59 -45.24
CA THR A 47 -32.35 13.75 -44.35
C THR A 47 -31.45 13.42 -43.17
N VAL A 48 -31.57 12.21 -42.62
CA VAL A 48 -30.69 11.73 -41.55
C VAL A 48 -29.25 11.63 -42.03
N LEU A 49 -29.02 11.11 -43.24
CA LEU A 49 -27.69 10.99 -43.82
C LEU A 49 -27.02 12.35 -44.07
N LEU A 50 -27.79 13.36 -44.49
CA LEU A 50 -27.30 14.74 -44.64
C LEU A 50 -26.97 15.39 -43.30
N VAL A 51 -27.79 15.15 -42.26
CA VAL A 51 -27.53 15.68 -40.92
C VAL A 51 -26.29 15.04 -40.30
N VAL A 52 -26.13 13.71 -40.42
CA VAL A 52 -24.93 13.00 -39.96
C VAL A 52 -23.69 13.44 -40.75
N GLY A 53 -23.81 13.60 -42.07
CA GLY A 53 -22.73 14.14 -42.91
C GLY A 53 -22.29 15.54 -42.49
N ALA A 54 -23.24 16.43 -42.19
CA ALA A 54 -22.94 17.77 -41.70
C ALA A 54 -22.29 17.76 -40.31
N LEU A 55 -22.73 16.87 -39.41
CA LEU A 55 -22.15 16.69 -38.08
C LEU A 55 -20.71 16.18 -38.10
N LEU A 56 -20.30 15.45 -39.14
CA LEU A 56 -18.93 14.96 -39.29
C LEU A 56 -18.04 15.92 -40.08
N LEU A 57 -18.56 16.52 -41.15
CA LEU A 57 -17.81 17.45 -42.00
C LEU A 57 -17.55 18.80 -41.31
N GLY A 58 -18.52 19.29 -40.52
CA GLY A 58 -18.39 20.55 -39.80
C GLY A 58 -17.16 20.60 -38.87
N PRO A 59 -16.97 19.63 -37.96
CA PRO A 59 -15.80 19.56 -37.09
C PRO A 59 -14.48 19.30 -37.83
N LEU A 60 -14.48 18.52 -38.90
CA LEU A 60 -13.26 18.25 -39.68
C LEU A 60 -12.77 19.50 -40.41
N VAL A 61 -13.68 20.23 -41.07
CA VAL A 61 -13.34 21.48 -41.77
C VAL A 61 -13.06 22.59 -40.76
N GLY A 62 -13.88 22.74 -39.73
CA GLY A 62 -13.67 23.72 -38.67
C GLY A 62 -12.38 23.48 -37.88
N GLY A 63 -12.07 22.23 -37.56
CA GLY A 63 -10.85 21.81 -36.87
C GLY A 63 -9.60 21.99 -37.74
N GLY A 64 -9.68 21.66 -39.03
CA GLY A 64 -8.58 21.89 -39.98
C GLY A 64 -8.24 23.37 -40.16
N ILE A 65 -9.27 24.22 -40.35
CA ILE A 65 -9.08 25.67 -40.45
C ILE A 65 -8.58 26.24 -39.12
N GLY A 66 -9.17 25.82 -37.98
CA GLY A 66 -8.74 26.24 -36.66
C GLY A 66 -7.28 25.87 -36.37
N TYR A 67 -6.85 24.67 -36.74
CA TYR A 67 -5.46 24.23 -36.63
C TYR A 67 -4.53 25.07 -37.50
N ALA A 68 -4.88 25.33 -38.76
CA ALA A 68 -4.06 26.14 -39.66
C ALA A 68 -3.85 27.57 -39.14
N VAL A 69 -4.90 28.18 -38.55
CA VAL A 69 -4.80 29.50 -37.91
C VAL A 69 -3.89 29.46 -36.70
N GLN A 70 -3.98 28.42 -35.85
CA GLN A 70 -3.13 28.27 -34.68
C GLN A 70 -1.67 27.98 -35.05
N ALA A 71 -1.44 27.15 -36.06
CA ALA A 71 -0.12 26.81 -36.56
C ALA A 71 0.57 28.01 -37.25
N GLY A 72 -0.21 28.93 -37.83
CA GLY A 72 0.29 30.17 -38.42
C GLY A 72 0.59 31.28 -37.41
N ARG A 73 0.28 31.11 -36.12
CA ARG A 73 0.65 32.09 -35.09
C ARG A 73 2.15 31.99 -34.82
N SER A 74 2.83 33.12 -34.95
CA SER A 74 4.22 33.27 -34.50
C SER A 74 4.33 32.87 -33.03
N ALA A 75 5.34 32.07 -32.69
CA ALA A 75 5.59 31.68 -31.30
C ALA A 75 5.72 32.93 -30.42
N THR A 76 4.86 33.06 -29.41
CA THR A 76 5.02 34.10 -28.39
C THR A 76 6.33 33.82 -27.66
N PRO A 77 7.32 34.72 -27.70
CA PRO A 77 8.57 34.50 -26.99
C PRO A 77 8.26 34.40 -25.50
N LEU A 78 8.71 33.30 -24.89
CA LEU A 78 8.61 33.14 -23.45
C LEU A 78 9.43 34.25 -22.78
N PRO A 79 8.96 34.79 -21.64
CA PRO A 79 9.81 35.63 -20.81
C PRO A 79 11.08 34.86 -20.46
N ALA A 80 12.22 35.54 -20.48
CA ALA A 80 13.49 34.92 -20.14
C ALA A 80 13.40 34.31 -18.74
N LEU A 81 13.68 33.00 -18.64
CA LEU A 81 13.65 32.27 -17.36
C LEU A 81 14.78 32.66 -16.42
N GLN A 82 15.74 33.46 -16.89
CA GLN A 82 16.84 33.98 -16.11
C GLN A 82 16.49 35.41 -15.67
N PRO A 83 16.44 35.70 -14.36
CA PRO A 83 16.33 37.08 -13.91
C PRO A 83 17.51 37.89 -14.46
N ALA A 84 17.24 39.09 -14.98
CA ALA A 84 18.26 39.96 -15.58
C ALA A 84 19.38 40.34 -14.60
N GLU A 85 19.06 40.30 -13.30
CA GLU A 85 20.03 40.32 -12.21
C GLU A 85 19.89 39.04 -11.39
N LEU A 86 20.98 38.29 -11.28
CA LEU A 86 21.14 37.32 -10.21
C LEU A 86 21.10 38.08 -8.88
N PRO A 87 20.37 37.60 -7.85
CA PRO A 87 20.42 38.21 -6.54
C PRO A 87 21.88 38.29 -6.08
N ALA A 88 22.38 39.52 -5.92
CA ALA A 88 23.71 39.73 -5.38
C ALA A 88 23.67 39.36 -3.90
N TYR A 89 24.12 38.15 -3.58
CA TYR A 89 24.34 37.75 -2.20
C TYR A 89 25.56 38.53 -1.67
N PRO A 90 25.48 39.13 -0.47
CA PRO A 90 26.61 39.81 0.12
C PRO A 90 27.80 38.84 0.22
N PRO A 91 29.02 39.24 -0.18
CA PRO A 91 30.20 38.40 -0.02
C PRO A 91 30.37 38.06 1.46
N GLY A 92 30.34 36.78 1.79
CA GLY A 92 30.44 36.29 3.17
C GLY A 92 29.12 35.87 3.83
N ALA A 93 28.01 35.76 3.10
CA ALA A 93 26.71 35.37 3.67
C ALA A 93 26.73 34.02 4.41
N LEU A 94 27.58 33.08 4.01
CA LEU A 94 27.78 31.78 4.67
C LEU A 94 29.22 31.32 4.42
N ASP A 95 29.98 31.05 5.49
CA ASP A 95 31.22 30.29 5.36
C ASP A 95 30.87 28.87 4.88
N PRO A 96 31.33 28.41 3.70
CA PRO A 96 31.02 27.09 3.19
C PRO A 96 31.46 25.98 4.14
N ALA A 97 32.52 26.18 4.93
CA ALA A 97 32.94 25.21 5.93
C ALA A 97 31.98 25.16 7.12
N ALA A 98 31.53 26.31 7.63
CA ALA A 98 30.49 26.38 8.66
C ALA A 98 29.13 25.84 8.17
N ALA A 99 28.75 26.11 6.92
CA ALA A 99 27.53 25.57 6.31
C ALA A 99 27.61 24.04 6.12
N ALA A 100 28.78 23.53 5.71
CA ALA A 100 29.01 22.09 5.62
C ALA A 100 29.05 21.41 7.01
N ALA A 101 29.64 22.07 8.02
CA ALA A 101 29.70 21.55 9.40
C ALA A 101 28.33 21.58 10.11
N GLY A 102 27.45 22.52 9.76
CA GLY A 102 26.08 22.59 10.24
C GLY A 102 25.08 21.73 9.45
N SER A 103 25.48 21.20 8.29
CA SER A 103 24.63 20.31 7.51
C SER A 103 24.53 18.94 8.20
N PRO A 104 23.32 18.34 8.30
CA PRO A 104 23.18 17.01 8.84
C PRO A 104 24.05 16.05 8.04
N LYS A 105 24.81 15.19 8.73
CA LYS A 105 25.67 14.21 8.11
C LYS A 105 24.84 13.37 7.12
N PRO A 106 25.31 13.16 5.88
CA PRO A 106 24.62 12.29 4.93
C PRO A 106 24.38 10.93 5.59
N LEU A 107 23.14 10.45 5.52
CA LEU A 107 22.79 9.14 6.07
C LEU A 107 23.59 8.07 5.32
N ALA A 108 24.06 7.04 6.03
CA ALA A 108 24.84 5.96 5.42
C ALA A 108 24.05 5.20 4.31
N ILE A 109 22.72 5.36 4.28
CA ILE A 109 21.77 4.72 3.38
C ILE A 109 21.99 5.02 1.89
N ASP A 110 22.70 6.09 1.54
CA ASP A 110 23.06 6.39 0.14
C ASP A 110 24.15 5.46 -0.41
N GLY A 111 24.90 4.80 0.48
CA GLY A 111 25.98 3.88 0.15
C GLY A 111 25.52 2.49 -0.31
N ASP A 112 26.38 1.48 -0.12
CA ASP A 112 26.06 0.07 -0.41
C ASP A 112 25.31 -0.56 0.78
N LEU A 113 23.99 -0.79 0.63
CA LEU A 113 23.14 -1.35 1.69
C LEU A 113 23.64 -2.69 2.22
N ARG A 114 24.34 -3.48 1.39
CA ARG A 114 24.87 -4.79 1.79
C ARG A 114 25.90 -4.67 2.92
N LYS A 115 26.63 -3.54 2.98
CA LYS A 115 27.59 -3.25 4.05
C LYS A 115 26.92 -2.82 5.35
N LEU A 116 25.67 -2.38 5.26
CA LEU A 116 24.85 -1.91 6.38
C LEU A 116 24.02 -3.04 7.01
N LEU A 117 23.88 -4.19 6.34
CA LEU A 117 23.20 -5.35 6.91
C LEU A 117 23.90 -5.80 8.19
N LEU A 118 23.09 -6.24 9.16
CA LEU A 118 23.60 -6.90 10.34
C LEU A 118 24.33 -8.18 9.94
N PRO A 119 25.52 -8.43 10.51
CA PRO A 119 26.17 -9.71 10.32
C PRO A 119 25.34 -10.82 10.96
N LYS A 120 25.47 -12.03 10.42
CA LYS A 120 24.90 -13.22 11.02
C LYS A 120 25.40 -13.37 12.46
N PRO A 121 24.52 -13.59 13.45
CA PRO A 121 24.93 -13.80 14.84
C PRO A 121 25.82 -15.03 15.03
N ASP A 122 26.66 -15.02 16.06
CA ASP A 122 27.47 -16.18 16.40
C ASP A 122 26.61 -17.41 16.72
N GLY A 123 27.05 -18.55 16.18
CA GLY A 123 26.35 -19.83 16.28
C GLY A 123 25.12 -19.99 15.38
N ALA A 124 24.75 -18.96 14.61
CA ALA A 124 23.70 -19.09 13.61
C ALA A 124 24.24 -19.75 12.33
N GLN A 125 23.39 -20.57 11.71
CA GLN A 125 23.70 -21.27 10.47
C GLN A 125 23.16 -20.49 9.28
N ASP A 126 23.78 -20.66 8.11
CA ASP A 126 23.23 -20.11 6.88
C ASP A 126 21.92 -20.83 6.54
N TRP A 127 20.94 -20.04 6.10
CA TRP A 127 19.66 -20.55 5.67
C TRP A 127 19.44 -20.20 4.20
N ASP A 128 19.80 -21.15 3.35
CA ASP A 128 19.56 -21.07 1.92
C ASP A 128 18.17 -21.61 1.61
N SER A 129 17.25 -20.72 1.23
CA SER A 129 15.88 -21.05 0.86
C SER A 129 15.46 -20.40 -0.44
N GLY A 130 16.44 -19.99 -1.25
CA GLY A 130 16.27 -19.27 -2.51
C GLY A 130 15.99 -17.77 -2.35
N PHE A 131 16.12 -17.20 -1.14
CA PHE A 131 16.34 -15.75 -1.07
C PHE A 131 17.65 -15.43 -1.81
N ALA A 132 17.89 -14.16 -2.11
CA ALA A 132 19.25 -13.76 -2.47
C ALA A 132 20.21 -14.21 -1.36
N ALA A 133 21.43 -14.61 -1.75
CA ALA A 133 22.40 -15.07 -0.77
C ALA A 133 22.68 -13.98 0.27
N THR A 134 23.02 -14.39 1.48
CA THR A 134 23.27 -13.45 2.58
C THR A 134 24.32 -12.40 2.17
N GLY A 135 23.92 -11.14 2.19
CA GLY A 135 24.77 -10.02 1.80
C GLY A 135 24.73 -9.67 0.31
N ASP A 136 23.85 -10.27 -0.49
CA ASP A 136 23.61 -9.92 -1.88
C ASP A 136 22.39 -8.99 -2.08
N TRP A 137 22.30 -8.46 -3.30
CA TRP A 137 21.12 -7.71 -3.75
C TRP A 137 19.97 -8.67 -4.02
N GLU A 138 18.79 -8.31 -3.52
CA GLU A 138 17.55 -9.02 -3.77
C GLU A 138 16.74 -8.28 -4.83
N THR A 139 16.33 -9.01 -5.86
CA THR A 139 15.51 -8.47 -6.95
C THR A 139 14.03 -8.43 -6.55
N PRO A 140 13.21 -7.56 -7.17
CA PRO A 140 11.78 -7.53 -6.88
C PRO A 140 11.08 -8.87 -7.15
N GLY A 141 11.56 -9.64 -8.14
CA GLY A 141 11.03 -10.98 -8.45
C GLY A 141 11.34 -12.00 -7.35
N GLU A 142 12.55 -11.96 -6.79
CA GLU A 142 12.94 -12.81 -5.66
C GLU A 142 12.16 -12.47 -4.39
N MET A 143 11.93 -11.19 -4.12
CA MET A 143 11.08 -10.76 -3.00
C MET A 143 9.63 -11.23 -3.20
N ALA A 144 9.09 -11.08 -4.41
CA ALA A 144 7.70 -11.40 -4.72
C ALA A 144 7.37 -12.90 -4.62
N ARG A 145 8.30 -13.78 -4.99
CA ARG A 145 8.07 -15.24 -5.02
C ARG A 145 7.71 -15.84 -3.65
N TRP A 146 8.01 -15.13 -2.57
CA TRP A 146 7.74 -15.56 -1.19
C TRP A 146 6.33 -15.23 -0.70
N HIS A 147 5.60 -14.44 -1.48
CA HIS A 147 4.22 -14.09 -1.17
C HIS A 147 3.29 -14.95 -2.02
N ALA A 148 2.25 -15.50 -1.39
CA ALA A 148 1.23 -16.33 -2.06
C ALA A 148 0.61 -15.64 -3.29
N ASP A 149 0.49 -14.31 -3.23
CA ASP A 149 0.08 -13.46 -4.36
C ASP A 149 1.30 -12.73 -4.95
N SER A 150 2.22 -13.51 -5.54
CA SER A 150 3.52 -13.00 -6.00
C SER A 150 3.38 -11.89 -7.04
N ALA A 151 2.42 -12.02 -7.97
CA ALA A 151 2.19 -11.02 -9.01
C ALA A 151 1.78 -9.67 -8.39
N ARG A 152 0.80 -9.67 -7.48
CA ARG A 152 0.37 -8.44 -6.81
C ARG A 152 1.47 -7.84 -5.93
N TYR A 153 2.27 -8.68 -5.28
CA TYR A 153 3.39 -8.19 -4.47
C TYR A 153 4.47 -7.54 -5.33
N PHE A 154 4.81 -8.15 -6.47
CA PHE A 154 5.73 -7.56 -7.45
C PHE A 154 5.24 -6.21 -7.96
N GLU A 155 3.98 -6.12 -8.38
CA GLU A 155 3.37 -4.86 -8.83
C GLU A 155 3.42 -3.79 -7.73
N LYS A 156 3.15 -4.16 -6.48
CA LYS A 156 3.26 -3.26 -5.34
C LYS A 156 4.69 -2.75 -5.14
N LEU A 157 5.70 -3.62 -5.16
CA LEU A 157 7.10 -3.21 -5.01
C LEU A 157 7.51 -2.20 -6.08
N VAL A 158 7.23 -2.50 -7.35
CA VAL A 158 7.57 -1.61 -8.47
C VAL A 158 6.75 -0.32 -8.42
N GLY A 159 5.45 -0.42 -8.16
CA GLY A 159 4.53 0.73 -8.06
C GLY A 159 4.85 1.66 -6.88
N SER A 160 5.35 1.12 -5.77
CA SER A 160 5.88 1.90 -4.63
C SER A 160 7.28 2.45 -4.88
N GLY A 161 7.86 2.26 -6.05
CA GLY A 161 9.16 2.83 -6.41
C GLY A 161 10.34 2.17 -5.69
N LEU A 162 10.31 0.85 -5.51
CA LEU A 162 11.46 0.07 -5.06
C LEU A 162 12.69 0.43 -5.91
N ARG A 163 13.80 0.79 -5.25
CA ARG A 163 15.08 1.10 -5.91
C ARG A 163 16.06 -0.07 -5.81
N ARG A 164 16.23 -0.60 -4.60
CA ARG A 164 17.14 -1.72 -4.31
C ARG A 164 16.80 -2.34 -2.96
N ALA A 165 17.07 -3.63 -2.82
CA ALA A 165 16.89 -4.35 -1.58
C ALA A 165 18.11 -5.23 -1.29
N ALA A 166 18.55 -5.29 -0.05
CA ALA A 166 19.61 -6.19 0.38
C ALA A 166 19.09 -7.04 1.54
N VAL A 167 19.51 -8.31 1.59
CA VAL A 167 18.99 -9.27 2.56
C VAL A 167 20.10 -10.05 3.24
N THR A 168 19.88 -10.40 4.50
CA THR A 168 20.66 -11.39 5.24
C THR A 168 19.71 -12.41 5.84
N THR A 169 20.01 -13.69 5.64
CA THR A 169 19.24 -14.80 6.18
C THR A 169 20.11 -15.68 7.04
N PHE A 170 19.53 -16.16 8.13
CA PHE A 170 20.19 -17.10 9.01
C PHE A 170 19.16 -17.88 9.81
N GLN A 171 19.55 -19.02 10.36
CA GLN A 171 18.73 -19.79 11.27
C GLN A 171 19.47 -20.07 12.58
N LYS A 172 18.73 -20.05 13.68
CA LYS A 172 19.25 -20.32 15.02
C LYS A 172 18.13 -20.89 15.90
N ASP A 173 18.44 -21.92 16.69
CA ASP A 173 17.53 -22.51 17.68
C ASP A 173 16.14 -22.90 17.11
N GLY A 174 16.11 -23.40 15.88
CA GLY A 174 14.87 -23.82 15.18
C GLY A 174 14.05 -22.67 14.58
N VAL A 175 14.53 -21.43 14.68
CA VAL A 175 13.93 -20.24 14.08
C VAL A 175 14.76 -19.76 12.91
N LYS A 176 14.09 -19.46 11.81
CA LYS A 176 14.64 -18.84 10.60
C LYS A 176 14.39 -17.35 10.66
N TYR A 177 15.41 -16.56 10.36
CA TYR A 177 15.38 -15.10 10.36
C TYR A 177 15.75 -14.57 8.98
N ARG A 178 15.01 -13.54 8.56
CA ARG A 178 15.30 -12.72 7.38
C ARG A 178 15.31 -11.27 7.81
N ILE A 179 16.42 -10.59 7.58
CA ILE A 179 16.55 -9.15 7.76
C ILE A 179 16.76 -8.54 6.39
N GLU A 180 15.93 -7.58 6.03
CA GLU A 180 15.95 -6.90 4.74
C GLU A 180 16.04 -5.38 4.91
N LEU A 181 16.83 -4.77 4.04
CA LEU A 181 16.92 -3.32 3.86
C LEU A 181 16.36 -3.00 2.49
N ILE A 182 15.23 -2.30 2.45
CA ILE A 182 14.53 -1.97 1.21
C ILE A 182 14.53 -0.46 1.03
N GLN A 183 15.22 0.02 0.00
CA GLN A 183 15.18 1.43 -0.36
C GLN A 183 14.08 1.70 -1.38
N TYR A 184 13.19 2.63 -1.06
CA TYR A 184 12.15 3.13 -1.93
C TYR A 184 12.52 4.52 -2.48
N GLN A 185 11.67 5.08 -3.33
CA GLN A 185 11.73 6.51 -3.60
C GLN A 185 11.42 7.31 -2.31
N PRO A 186 12.01 8.51 -2.11
CA PRO A 186 11.88 9.27 -0.86
C PRO A 186 10.43 9.46 -0.38
N ASP A 187 9.51 9.61 -1.32
CA ASP A 187 8.11 9.92 -1.04
C ASP A 187 7.27 8.66 -0.71
N GLN A 188 7.85 7.46 -0.87
CA GLN A 188 7.14 6.18 -0.84
C GLN A 188 7.47 5.32 0.38
N ALA A 189 8.62 5.54 1.03
CA ALA A 189 9.04 4.71 2.18
C ALA A 189 8.09 4.82 3.38
N GLY A 190 7.51 6.00 3.63
CA GLY A 190 6.51 6.18 4.69
C GLY A 190 5.23 5.38 4.43
N ALA A 191 4.79 5.32 3.17
CA ALA A 191 3.61 4.52 2.80
C ALA A 191 3.84 3.01 3.00
N ALA A 192 5.07 2.53 2.77
CA ALA A 192 5.42 1.13 3.01
C ALA A 192 5.32 0.75 4.50
N VAL A 193 5.84 1.59 5.41
CA VAL A 193 5.70 1.36 6.86
C VAL A 193 4.26 1.56 7.33
N ALA A 194 3.56 2.58 6.83
CA ALA A 194 2.17 2.83 7.16
C ALA A 194 1.26 1.67 6.74
N ALA A 195 1.49 1.07 5.56
CA ALA A 195 0.74 -0.09 5.10
C ALA A 195 0.95 -1.30 6.03
N MET A 196 2.17 -1.49 6.54
CA MET A 196 2.48 -2.57 7.50
C MET A 196 1.93 -2.28 8.91
N ARG A 197 1.89 -1.01 9.32
CA ARG A 197 1.20 -0.58 10.56
C ARG A 197 -0.32 -0.69 10.42
N GLN A 198 -0.88 -0.46 9.25
CA GLN A 198 -2.32 -0.59 8.97
C GLN A 198 -2.75 -2.04 8.83
N SER A 199 -1.87 -2.93 8.37
CA SER A 199 -2.12 -4.37 8.35
C SER A 199 -2.11 -4.99 9.74
N LYS A 200 -2.36 -4.20 10.82
CA LYS A 200 -2.28 -4.56 12.24
C LYS A 200 -2.63 -6.03 12.43
N VAL A 201 -1.60 -6.86 12.46
CA VAL A 201 -1.72 -8.22 12.94
C VAL A 201 -2.13 -8.05 14.40
N ALA A 202 -3.19 -8.74 14.81
CA ALA A 202 -3.68 -8.66 16.18
C ALA A 202 -2.50 -8.91 17.15
N GLY A 203 -2.19 -7.93 18.00
CA GLY A 203 -1.05 -8.00 18.92
C GLY A 203 0.22 -7.25 18.48
N ALA A 204 0.20 -6.48 17.39
CA ALA A 204 1.33 -5.63 17.03
C ALA A 204 1.54 -4.45 18.00
N THR A 205 2.79 -4.25 18.40
CA THR A 205 3.25 -3.18 19.29
C THR A 205 4.09 -2.18 18.50
N ASP A 206 3.91 -0.88 18.77
CA ASP A 206 4.72 0.15 18.12
C ASP A 206 6.20 0.08 18.55
N MET A 207 7.11 0.48 17.66
CA MET A 207 8.53 0.57 17.99
C MET A 207 8.81 1.67 19.04
N PRO A 208 9.77 1.45 19.96
CA PRO A 208 10.11 2.43 20.99
C PRO A 208 10.93 3.61 20.43
N ASP A 209 11.28 4.55 21.31
CA ASP A 209 12.27 5.61 21.05
C ASP A 209 11.97 6.53 19.85
N GLY A 210 10.68 6.68 19.50
CA GLY A 210 10.24 7.50 18.38
C GLY A 210 10.53 6.89 17.00
N MET A 211 10.97 5.64 16.95
CA MET A 211 11.14 4.90 15.70
C MET A 211 9.77 4.69 15.05
N GLU A 212 9.67 5.00 13.77
CA GLU A 212 8.45 4.71 13.03
C GLU A 212 8.44 3.23 12.64
N GLY A 213 7.46 2.48 13.15
CA GLY A 213 7.42 1.04 12.94
C GLY A 213 6.56 0.31 13.95
N ALA A 214 6.50 -1.01 13.80
CA ALA A 214 5.82 -1.91 14.73
C ALA A 214 6.47 -3.30 14.70
N TYR A 215 6.24 -4.08 15.73
CA TYR A 215 6.69 -5.47 15.83
C TYR A 215 5.61 -6.35 16.46
N TRP A 216 5.65 -7.64 16.13
CA TRP A 216 4.73 -8.64 16.66
C TRP A 216 5.35 -10.03 16.55
N ALA A 217 4.88 -10.93 17.41
CA ALA A 217 5.11 -12.37 17.26
C ALA A 217 3.84 -13.10 17.68
N SER A 218 3.46 -14.13 16.94
CA SER A 218 2.28 -14.94 17.25
C SER A 218 2.61 -15.97 18.32
N ASN A 219 1.69 -16.12 19.27
CA ASN A 219 1.70 -17.24 20.23
C ASN A 219 0.94 -18.46 19.70
N THR A 220 0.39 -18.38 18.49
CA THR A 220 -0.37 -19.44 17.81
C THR A 220 0.39 -19.86 16.57
N GLN A 221 0.43 -21.17 16.32
CA GLN A 221 1.06 -21.71 15.12
C GLN A 221 0.15 -21.50 13.90
N GLU A 222 0.76 -21.20 12.78
CA GLU A 222 0.15 -21.20 11.45
C GLU A 222 0.62 -22.44 10.68
N THR A 223 -0.16 -22.89 9.71
CA THR A 223 0.19 -24.00 8.82
C THR A 223 0.81 -23.46 7.54
N TYR A 224 1.90 -24.06 7.06
CA TYR A 224 2.48 -23.70 5.76
C TYR A 224 1.48 -23.95 4.62
N ALA A 225 1.49 -23.12 3.59
CA ALA A 225 0.55 -23.24 2.47
C ALA A 225 0.64 -24.60 1.73
N ASP A 226 1.85 -25.14 1.61
CA ASP A 226 2.13 -26.33 0.80
C ASP A 226 2.39 -27.59 1.64
N SER A 227 2.14 -27.56 2.95
CA SER A 227 2.36 -28.72 3.82
C SER A 227 1.44 -28.74 5.05
N THR A 228 1.50 -29.82 5.82
CA THR A 228 0.82 -29.90 7.13
C THR A 228 1.69 -29.42 8.28
N GLU A 229 2.93 -29.01 8.00
CA GLU A 229 3.83 -28.48 9.03
C GLU A 229 3.32 -27.14 9.53
N THR A 230 3.64 -26.85 10.79
CA THR A 230 3.21 -25.64 11.47
C THR A 230 4.40 -24.82 11.95
N TYR A 231 4.21 -23.51 12.08
CA TYR A 231 5.26 -22.57 12.49
C TYR A 231 4.69 -21.39 13.28
N TYR A 232 5.51 -20.79 14.12
CA TYR A 232 5.21 -19.52 14.79
C TYR A 232 5.75 -18.36 13.95
N PRO A 233 4.90 -17.48 13.40
CA PRO A 233 5.37 -16.28 12.72
C PRO A 233 5.67 -15.13 13.69
N GLY A 234 6.58 -14.25 13.28
CA GLY A 234 6.73 -12.92 13.83
C GLY A 234 7.42 -11.99 12.85
N SER A 235 7.19 -10.69 13.02
CA SER A 235 7.83 -9.67 12.20
C SER A 235 8.05 -8.37 12.98
N ALA A 236 9.06 -7.62 12.59
CA ALA A 236 9.30 -6.25 12.99
C ALA A 236 9.60 -5.41 11.74
N VAL A 237 9.07 -4.19 11.72
CA VAL A 237 9.31 -3.22 10.65
C VAL A 237 9.66 -1.87 11.26
N THR A 238 10.63 -1.19 10.66
CA THR A 238 10.89 0.23 10.95
C THR A 238 11.44 0.93 9.70
N ARG A 239 11.67 2.24 9.75
CA ARG A 239 12.34 2.97 8.66
C ARG A 239 13.29 4.04 9.16
N ARG A 240 14.24 4.39 8.29
CA ARG A 240 15.11 5.55 8.42
C ARG A 240 15.30 6.19 7.05
N GLY A 241 14.82 7.43 6.90
CA GLY A 241 14.80 8.09 5.60
C GLY A 241 13.90 7.33 4.60
N ASP A 242 14.47 6.98 3.46
CA ASP A 242 13.83 6.23 2.37
C ASP A 242 14.10 4.71 2.42
N VAL A 243 14.77 4.24 3.48
CA VAL A 243 15.04 2.81 3.71
C VAL A 243 14.11 2.25 4.78
N VAL A 244 13.41 1.17 4.40
CA VAL A 244 12.63 0.32 5.29
C VAL A 244 13.50 -0.83 5.78
N VAL A 245 13.46 -1.08 7.08
CA VAL A 245 14.06 -2.23 7.73
C VAL A 245 12.93 -3.23 7.99
N GLY A 246 13.01 -4.41 7.38
CA GLY A 246 12.13 -5.53 7.64
C GLY A 246 12.87 -6.63 8.38
N VAL A 247 12.27 -7.18 9.42
CA VAL A 247 12.71 -8.40 10.10
C VAL A 247 11.54 -9.36 10.09
N THR A 248 11.73 -10.54 9.51
CA THR A 248 10.76 -11.63 9.53
C THR A 248 11.40 -12.83 10.19
N ALA A 249 10.69 -13.48 11.10
CA ALA A 249 11.13 -14.72 11.68
C ALA A 249 10.00 -15.74 11.75
N PHE A 250 10.35 -17.00 11.56
CA PHE A 250 9.42 -18.10 11.72
C PHE A 250 10.15 -19.40 12.03
N GLY A 251 9.51 -20.27 12.81
CA GLY A 251 10.14 -21.51 13.24
C GLY A 251 9.16 -22.46 13.92
N THR A 252 9.65 -23.64 14.25
CA THR A 252 8.90 -24.63 15.06
C THR A 252 8.86 -24.25 16.54
N THR A 253 9.77 -23.36 16.96
CA THR A 253 9.80 -22.74 18.29
C THR A 253 9.17 -21.35 18.24
N GLN A 254 8.61 -20.92 19.37
CA GLN A 254 7.95 -19.62 19.48
C GLN A 254 8.96 -18.49 19.26
N VAL A 255 8.61 -17.55 18.38
CA VAL A 255 9.42 -16.37 18.09
C VAL A 255 9.25 -15.34 19.22
N SER A 256 10.36 -14.82 19.73
CA SER A 256 10.34 -13.73 20.71
C SER A 256 10.09 -12.38 20.03
N ALA A 257 9.00 -11.70 20.43
CA ALA A 257 8.71 -10.34 19.97
C ALA A 257 9.79 -9.33 20.39
N ASP A 258 10.34 -9.48 21.59
CA ASP A 258 11.43 -8.62 22.09
C ASP A 258 12.70 -8.79 21.25
N LEU A 259 13.03 -10.02 20.85
CA LEU A 259 14.17 -10.27 19.98
C LEU A 259 14.00 -9.60 18.61
N LEU A 260 12.79 -9.67 18.03
CA LEU A 260 12.49 -9.01 16.76
C LEU A 260 12.62 -7.48 16.86
N ARG A 261 12.10 -6.90 17.95
CA ARG A 261 12.28 -5.47 18.25
C ARG A 261 13.75 -5.11 18.33
N ASP A 262 14.54 -5.88 19.07
CA ASP A 262 15.95 -5.58 19.31
C ASP A 262 16.79 -5.72 18.02
N LEU A 263 16.51 -6.73 17.20
CA LEU A 263 17.14 -6.88 15.87
C LEU A 263 16.82 -5.71 14.95
N ALA A 264 15.54 -5.30 14.88
CA ALA A 264 15.13 -4.16 14.06
C ALA A 264 15.77 -2.85 14.54
N LYS A 265 15.84 -2.64 15.86
CA LYS A 265 16.52 -1.49 16.46
C LYS A 265 18.01 -1.47 16.14
N GLN A 266 18.70 -2.60 16.33
CA GLN A 266 20.13 -2.72 16.04
C GLN A 266 20.43 -2.45 14.55
N GLN A 267 19.57 -2.95 13.66
CA GLN A 267 19.67 -2.69 12.23
C GLN A 267 19.42 -1.21 11.90
N TRP A 268 18.45 -0.58 12.54
CA TRP A 268 18.12 0.84 12.37
C TRP A 268 19.23 1.79 12.87
N GLU A 269 19.86 1.46 14.00
CA GLU A 269 21.00 2.20 14.55
C GLU A 269 22.21 2.15 13.61
N ARG A 270 22.39 1.04 12.89
CA ARG A 270 23.46 0.86 11.91
C ARG A 270 23.29 1.69 10.63
N LEU A 271 22.10 2.24 10.39
CA LEU A 271 21.82 3.17 9.28
C LEU A 271 22.18 4.63 9.63
N ALA A 272 22.67 4.90 10.85
CA ALA A 272 23.07 6.23 11.33
C ALA A 272 24.38 6.75 10.71
#